data_AF-A0A1A3MW24-F1
#
_entry.id   AF-A0A1A3MW24-F1
#
_cell.length_a   1.000
_cell.length_b   1.000
_cell.length_c   1.000
_cell.angle_alpha   90.00
_cell.angle_beta   90.00
_cell.angle_gamma   90.00
#
_symmetry.space_group_name_H-M   'P 1'
#
loop_
_entity.id
_entity.type
_entity.pdbx_description
1 polymer ?
#
loop_
_entity_poly.entity_id
_entity_poly.type
_entity_poly.pdbx_seq_one_letter_code
_entity_poly.pdbx_strand_id
1 'polypeptide(L)'
;MPNDWFHYIPQQWVGILALVWFFVAASTKFVEKYEAFAKLLPFGKWWHERQKRIEERARPTHDVEALERRIESLAKTSKKQDEAIEELQNHVSVFTAWSIYDARWHHRASVINAERDACKLPRHYDFFEFERVWKTDPLAAARLSYLEETLEGPK
;
A
#
# COMPACT_ATOMS: atom_id res chain seq x y z
N MET A 1 2.92 -20.88 -66.00
CA MET A 1 1.79 -21.79 -66.25
C MET A 1 1.40 -22.39 -64.92
N PRO A 2 0.17 -22.19 -64.44
CA PRO A 2 -0.29 -22.78 -63.19
C PRO A 2 -0.31 -24.30 -63.37
N ASN A 3 0.25 -25.04 -62.41
CA ASN A 3 0.27 -26.49 -62.46
C ASN A 3 -1.16 -27.02 -62.27
N ASP A 4 -1.85 -27.36 -63.35
CA ASP A 4 -3.15 -28.04 -63.36
C ASP A 4 -3.01 -29.55 -63.04
N TRP A 5 -2.24 -29.88 -62.00
CA TRP A 5 -2.11 -31.26 -61.53
C TRP A 5 -3.40 -31.77 -60.87
N PHE A 6 -4.30 -30.85 -60.47
CA PHE A 6 -5.62 -31.16 -59.94
C PHE A 6 -6.48 -31.99 -60.90
N HIS A 7 -6.28 -31.88 -62.22
CA HIS A 7 -7.02 -32.69 -63.21
C HIS A 7 -6.61 -34.17 -63.24
N TYR A 8 -5.45 -34.53 -62.69
CA TYR A 8 -5.00 -35.93 -62.63
C TYR A 8 -5.45 -36.65 -61.36
N ILE A 9 -6.11 -35.95 -60.44
CA ILE A 9 -6.65 -36.56 -59.22
C ILE A 9 -7.98 -37.21 -59.59
N PRO A 10 -8.09 -38.55 -59.57
CA PRO A 10 -9.35 -39.20 -59.90
C PRO A 10 -10.41 -38.74 -58.90
N GLN A 11 -11.61 -38.40 -59.38
CA GLN A 11 -12.68 -37.77 -58.59
C GLN A 11 -13.03 -38.56 -57.30
N GLN A 12 -12.81 -39.86 -57.30
CA GLN A 12 -12.96 -40.75 -56.14
C GLN A 12 -12.01 -40.39 -54.98
N TRP A 13 -10.80 -39.91 -55.28
CA TRP A 13 -9.81 -39.47 -54.29
C TRP A 13 -10.21 -38.18 -53.59
N VAL A 14 -10.93 -37.29 -54.26
CA VAL A 14 -11.49 -36.08 -53.62
C VAL A 14 -12.51 -36.49 -52.55
N GLY A 15 -13.35 -37.49 -52.86
CA GLY A 15 -14.28 -38.08 -51.89
C GLY A 15 -13.57 -38.76 -50.72
N ILE A 16 -12.52 -39.54 -50.99
CA ILE A 16 -11.71 -40.19 -49.95
C ILE A 16 -11.01 -39.15 -49.06
N LEU A 17 -10.41 -38.11 -49.64
CA LEU A 17 -9.75 -37.03 -48.90
C LEU A 17 -10.74 -36.24 -48.05
N ALA A 18 -11.93 -35.94 -48.59
CA ALA A 18 -12.99 -35.28 -47.83
C ALA A 18 -13.45 -36.14 -46.65
N LEU A 19 -13.56 -37.46 -46.83
CA LEU A 19 -13.92 -38.41 -45.79
C LEU A 19 -12.82 -38.51 -44.72
N VAL A 20 -11.56 -38.61 -45.12
CA VAL A 20 -10.40 -38.58 -44.21
C VAL A 20 -10.37 -37.28 -43.43
N TRP A 21 -10.55 -36.13 -44.08
CA TRP A 21 -10.59 -34.83 -43.43
C TRP A 21 -11.75 -34.71 -42.44
N PHE A 22 -12.91 -35.26 -42.79
CA PHE A 22 -14.06 -35.34 -41.90
C PHE A 22 -13.76 -36.18 -40.64
N PHE A 23 -13.15 -37.36 -40.81
CA PHE A 23 -12.74 -38.20 -39.67
C PHE A 23 -11.65 -37.54 -38.82
N VAL A 24 -10.68 -36.86 -39.43
CA VAL A 24 -9.67 -36.09 -38.70
C VAL A 24 -10.34 -34.97 -37.90
N ALA A 25 -11.16 -34.13 -38.53
CA ALA A 25 -11.86 -33.04 -37.86
C ALA A 25 -12.80 -33.54 -36.75
N ALA A 26 -13.51 -34.65 -36.98
CA ALA A 26 -14.34 -35.29 -35.96
C ALA A 26 -13.49 -35.83 -34.80
N SER A 27 -12.37 -36.50 -35.10
CA SER A 27 -11.47 -37.06 -34.10
C SER A 27 -10.82 -35.97 -33.23
N THR A 28 -10.48 -34.81 -33.79
CA THR A 28 -9.95 -33.67 -33.02
C THR A 28 -10.92 -33.21 -31.95
N LYS A 29 -12.24 -33.20 -32.23
CA LYS A 29 -13.27 -32.89 -31.24
C LYS A 29 -13.48 -34.00 -30.20
N PHE A 30 -13.22 -35.26 -30.56
CA PHE A 30 -13.26 -36.38 -29.61
C PHE A 30 -12.06 -36.40 -28.66
N VAL A 31 -10.88 -35.96 -29.11
CA VAL A 31 -9.65 -35.90 -28.29
C VAL A 31 -9.79 -34.89 -27.14
N GLU A 32 -10.52 -33.79 -27.33
CA GLU A 32 -10.78 -32.82 -26.25
C GLU A 32 -11.66 -33.39 -25.13
N LYS A 33 -12.48 -34.41 -25.41
CA LYS A 33 -13.46 -34.94 -24.45
C LYS A 33 -12.99 -36.18 -23.68
N TYR A 34 -11.96 -36.87 -24.15
CA TYR A 34 -11.43 -38.08 -23.52
C TYR A 34 -9.94 -37.93 -23.18
N GLU A 35 -9.64 -37.57 -21.93
CA GLU A 35 -8.28 -37.51 -21.36
C GLU A 35 -7.44 -38.80 -21.58
N ALA A 36 -8.11 -39.95 -21.74
CA ALA A 36 -7.45 -41.24 -21.98
C ALA A 36 -6.74 -41.32 -23.35
N PHE A 37 -7.28 -40.65 -24.39
CA PHE A 37 -6.68 -40.66 -25.73
C PHE A 37 -5.46 -39.73 -25.83
N ALA A 38 -5.45 -38.62 -25.07
CA ALA A 38 -4.31 -37.72 -24.99
C ALA A 38 -3.06 -38.39 -24.38
N LYS A 39 -3.24 -39.41 -23.53
CA LYS A 39 -2.15 -40.21 -22.95
C LYS A 39 -1.57 -41.26 -23.90
N LEU A 40 -2.33 -41.71 -24.90
CA LEU A 40 -1.92 -42.77 -25.83
C LEU A 40 -1.17 -42.24 -27.05
N LEU A 41 -1.36 -40.97 -27.41
CA LEU A 41 -0.73 -40.36 -28.58
C LEU A 41 0.65 -39.77 -28.24
N PRO A 42 1.74 -40.15 -28.95
CA PRO A 42 3.07 -39.59 -28.73
C PRO A 42 3.12 -38.05 -28.93
N PHE A 43 2.16 -37.50 -29.69
CA PHE A 43 2.01 -36.05 -29.89
C PHE A 43 1.39 -35.31 -28.70
N GLY A 44 0.67 -35.98 -27.79
CA GLY A 44 0.08 -35.35 -26.60
C GLY A 44 1.15 -34.86 -25.63
N LYS A 45 2.16 -35.70 -25.35
CA LYS A 45 3.32 -35.31 -24.53
C LYS A 45 4.10 -34.15 -25.15
N TRP A 46 4.36 -34.20 -26.46
CA TRP A 46 5.03 -33.12 -27.19
C TRP A 46 4.24 -31.80 -27.12
N TRP A 47 2.91 -31.86 -27.27
CA TRP A 47 2.04 -30.69 -27.15
C TRP A 47 2.03 -30.10 -25.74
N HIS A 48 1.93 -30.96 -24.71
CA HIS A 48 2.02 -30.53 -23.32
C HIS A 48 3.37 -29.91 -22.99
N GLU A 49 4.49 -30.48 -23.45
CA GLU A 49 5.81 -29.88 -23.26
C GLU A 49 5.97 -28.58 -24.05
N ARG A 50 5.35 -28.45 -25.22
CA ARG A 50 5.34 -27.21 -26.00
C ARG A 50 4.56 -26.11 -25.29
N GLN A 51 3.38 -26.43 -24.77
CA GLN A 51 2.57 -25.52 -23.94
C GLN A 51 3.34 -25.09 -22.69
N LYS A 52 3.96 -26.04 -21.97
CA LYS A 52 4.77 -25.76 -20.78
C LYS A 52 5.96 -24.84 -21.09
N ARG A 53 6.65 -25.03 -22.22
CA ARG A 53 7.74 -24.13 -22.67
C ARG A 53 7.26 -22.73 -23.06
N ILE A 54 6.05 -22.62 -23.59
CA ILE A 54 5.42 -21.32 -23.89
C ILE A 54 5.03 -20.63 -22.58
N GLU A 55 4.45 -21.36 -21.62
CA GLU A 55 4.09 -20.85 -20.30
C GLU A 55 5.32 -20.46 -19.47
N GLU A 56 6.41 -21.24 -19.51
CA GLU A 56 7.68 -20.91 -18.85
C GLU A 56 8.39 -19.71 -19.50
N ARG A 57 8.31 -19.54 -20.83
CA ARG A 57 8.77 -18.31 -21.51
C ARG A 57 7.87 -17.11 -21.26
N ALA A 58 6.60 -17.35 -20.95
CA ALA A 58 5.62 -16.34 -20.57
C ALA A 58 5.53 -16.14 -19.04
N ARG A 59 6.32 -16.86 -18.23
CA ARG A 59 6.45 -16.61 -16.78
C ARG A 59 7.44 -15.47 -16.58
N PRO A 60 7.04 -14.36 -15.96
CA PRO A 60 7.21 -13.11 -16.66
C PRO A 60 7.99 -12.06 -15.88
N THR A 61 8.57 -11.14 -16.65
CA THR A 61 8.86 -9.75 -16.26
C THR A 61 7.69 -9.05 -15.55
N HIS A 62 6.45 -9.54 -15.71
CA HIS A 62 5.26 -9.11 -14.94
C HIS A 62 5.40 -9.31 -13.42
N ASP A 63 6.20 -10.27 -12.97
CA ASP A 63 6.47 -10.48 -11.54
C ASP A 63 7.46 -9.42 -11.03
N VAL A 64 8.44 -9.03 -11.86
CA VAL A 64 9.38 -7.94 -11.56
C VAL A 64 8.67 -6.60 -11.53
N GLU A 65 7.86 -6.26 -12.54
CA GLU A 65 7.08 -5.00 -12.54
C GLU A 65 6.07 -4.95 -11.38
N ALA A 66 5.45 -6.08 -11.03
CA ALA A 66 4.55 -6.14 -9.88
C ALA A 66 5.30 -5.97 -8.55
N LEU A 67 6.49 -6.55 -8.43
CA LEU A 67 7.37 -6.37 -7.27
C LEU A 67 7.88 -4.93 -7.19
N GLU A 68 8.29 -4.31 -8.29
CA GLU A 68 8.71 -2.91 -8.36
C GLU A 68 7.57 -1.97 -7.92
N ARG A 69 6.35 -2.17 -8.42
CA ARG A 69 5.18 -1.39 -7.98
C ARG A 69 4.86 -1.59 -6.50
N ARG A 70 5.01 -2.81 -5.98
CA ARG A 70 4.85 -3.08 -4.54
C ARG A 70 5.92 -2.39 -3.71
N ILE A 71 7.18 -2.43 -4.13
CA ILE A 71 8.29 -1.75 -3.46
C ILE A 71 8.07 -0.23 -3.48
N GLU A 72 7.65 0.35 -4.61
CA GLU A 72 7.35 1.78 -4.71
C GLU A 72 6.18 2.17 -3.79
N SER A 73 5.13 1.36 -3.74
CA SER A 73 4.00 1.55 -2.82
C SER A 73 4.41 1.48 -1.35
N LEU A 74 5.27 0.50 -1.01
CA LEU A 74 5.81 0.36 0.34
C LEU A 74 6.69 1.56 0.71
N ALA A 75 7.55 2.02 -0.18
CA ALA A 75 8.40 3.19 0.05
C ALA A 75 7.56 4.47 0.28
N LYS A 76 6.51 4.68 -0.51
CA LYS A 76 5.57 5.80 -0.31
C LYS A 76 4.83 5.70 1.03
N THR A 77 4.42 4.49 1.41
CA THR A 77 3.73 4.27 2.69
C THR A 77 4.67 4.49 3.87
N SER A 78 5.91 4.00 3.79
CA SER A 78 6.94 4.20 4.81
C SER A 78 7.20 5.68 5.03
N LYS A 79 7.41 6.46 3.96
CA LYS A 79 7.64 7.90 4.07
C LYS A 79 6.47 8.61 4.76
N LYS A 80 5.23 8.27 4.40
CA LYS A 80 4.04 8.84 5.04
C LYS A 80 3.94 8.46 6.52
N GLN A 81 4.37 7.25 6.89
CA GLN A 81 4.41 6.81 8.29
C GLN A 81 5.46 7.60 9.08
N ASP A 82 6.63 7.86 8.50
CA ASP A 82 7.69 8.64 9.15
C ASP A 82 7.21 10.08 9.45
N GLU A 83 6.57 10.73 8.47
CA GLU A 83 5.97 12.07 8.65
C GLU A 83 4.89 12.08 9.76
N ALA A 84 4.03 11.05 9.79
CA ALA A 84 3.00 10.92 10.83
C ALA A 84 3.59 10.65 12.23
N ILE A 85 4.68 9.88 12.33
CA ILE A 85 5.38 9.62 13.58
C ILE A 85 5.99 10.91 14.12
N GLU A 86 6.62 11.71 13.26
CA GLU A 86 7.19 13.00 13.64
C GLU A 86 6.11 13.95 14.18
N GLU A 87 4.95 14.02 13.51
CA GLU A 87 3.81 14.81 13.96
C GLU A 87 3.27 14.32 15.32
N LEU A 88 3.15 13.01 15.51
CA LEU A 88 2.72 12.42 16.78
C LEU A 88 3.70 12.71 17.90
N GLN A 89 5.01 12.58 17.66
CA GLN A 89 6.05 12.90 18.63
C GLN A 89 5.98 14.37 19.04
N ASN A 90 5.74 15.27 18.09
CA ASN A 90 5.56 16.69 18.38
C ASN A 90 4.33 16.94 19.27
N HIS A 91 3.17 16.36 18.95
CA HIS A 91 1.98 16.47 19.80
C HIS A 91 2.20 15.92 21.21
N VAL A 92 2.85 14.76 21.35
CA VAL A 92 3.17 14.17 22.66
C VAL A 92 4.10 15.07 23.45
N SER A 93 5.10 15.67 22.80
CA SER A 93 6.04 16.61 23.43
C SER A 93 5.31 17.85 23.97
N VAL A 94 4.47 18.48 23.16
CA VAL A 94 3.67 19.66 23.56
C VAL A 94 2.72 19.30 24.70
N PHE A 95 2.00 18.17 24.59
CA PHE A 95 1.06 17.73 25.62
C PHE A 95 1.74 17.41 26.95
N THR A 96 2.92 16.78 26.90
CA THR A 96 3.72 16.51 28.09
C THR A 96 4.13 17.82 28.77
N ALA A 97 4.61 18.79 27.99
CA ALA A 97 4.99 20.10 28.51
C ALA A 97 3.80 20.85 29.13
N TRP A 98 2.64 20.84 28.45
CA TRP A 98 1.41 21.45 28.97
C TRP A 98 0.95 20.77 30.26
N SER A 99 0.98 19.43 30.33
CA SER A 99 0.57 18.69 31.54
C SER A 99 1.43 19.05 32.76
N ILE A 100 2.74 19.27 32.55
CA ILE A 100 3.66 19.74 33.61
C ILE A 100 3.31 21.18 34.01
N TYR A 101 3.06 22.06 33.03
CA TYR A 101 2.63 23.43 33.28
C TYR A 101 1.32 23.46 34.08
N ASP A 102 0.33 22.69 33.68
CA ASP A 102 -1.00 22.59 34.28
C ASP A 102 -0.92 22.14 35.74
N ALA A 103 -0.16 21.06 36.00
CA ALA A 103 0.09 20.57 37.34
C ALA A 103 0.77 21.63 38.23
N ARG A 104 1.78 22.34 37.70
CA ARG A 104 2.48 23.41 38.44
C ARG A 104 1.56 24.59 38.74
N TRP A 105 0.76 25.01 37.77
CA TRP A 105 -0.19 26.10 37.92
C TRP A 105 -1.23 25.74 38.98
N HIS A 106 -1.83 24.55 38.92
CA HIS A 106 -2.82 24.09 39.90
C HIS A 106 -2.24 23.95 41.31
N HIS A 107 -1.02 23.42 41.43
CA HIS A 107 -0.32 23.37 42.71
C HIS A 107 -0.12 24.79 43.28
N ARG A 108 0.38 25.74 42.47
CA ARG A 108 0.60 27.13 42.90
C ARG A 108 -0.72 27.83 43.27
N ALA A 109 -1.77 27.63 42.47
CA ALA A 109 -3.12 28.14 42.73
C ALA A 109 -3.67 27.62 44.06
N SER A 110 -3.49 26.33 44.36
CA SER A 110 -3.90 25.74 45.63
C SER A 110 -3.13 26.33 46.81
N VAL A 111 -1.81 26.52 46.67
CA VAL A 111 -0.96 27.06 47.75
C VAL A 111 -1.27 28.54 48.01
N ILE A 112 -1.39 29.37 46.97
CA ILE A 112 -1.63 30.82 47.13
C ILE A 112 -3.00 31.11 47.76
N ASN A 113 -4.00 30.27 47.47
CA ASN A 113 -5.37 30.48 47.94
C ASN A 113 -5.72 29.73 49.23
N ALA A 114 -4.81 28.92 49.78
CA ALA A 114 -5.08 28.16 51.00
C ALA A 114 -5.47 29.06 52.21
N GLU A 115 -5.05 30.33 52.21
CA GLU A 115 -5.20 31.25 53.35
C GLU A 115 -5.82 32.62 52.98
N ARG A 116 -6.42 32.77 51.78
CA ARG A 116 -6.95 34.07 51.31
C ARG A 116 -8.45 34.03 51.01
N ASP A 117 -9.21 34.94 51.63
CA ASP A 117 -10.66 35.14 51.38
C ASP A 117 -10.96 35.71 49.98
N ALA A 118 -9.99 36.39 49.35
CA ALA A 118 -10.11 36.94 48.01
C ALA A 118 -9.18 36.21 47.03
N CYS A 119 -9.76 35.32 46.23
CA CYS A 119 -9.05 34.50 45.25
C CYS A 119 -8.82 35.30 43.95
N LYS A 120 -7.65 35.93 43.81
CA LYS A 120 -7.16 36.42 42.51
C LYS A 120 -6.20 35.40 41.95
N LEU A 121 -6.70 34.58 41.04
CA LEU A 121 -5.89 33.57 40.39
C LEU A 121 -5.05 34.19 39.26
N PRO A 122 -3.83 33.69 39.10
CA PRO A 122 -3.07 33.88 37.87
C PRO A 122 -3.85 33.46 36.61
N ARG A 123 -3.48 33.97 35.43
CA ARG A 123 -4.01 33.48 34.14
C ARG A 123 -3.57 32.03 33.95
N HIS A 124 -4.54 31.16 33.73
CA HIS A 124 -4.31 29.81 33.22
C HIS A 124 -4.42 29.81 31.69
N TYR A 125 -3.49 29.15 31.03
CA TYR A 125 -3.50 28.95 29.59
C TYR A 125 -4.11 27.57 29.30
N ASP A 126 -5.15 27.55 28.48
CA ASP A 126 -5.64 26.27 27.94
C ASP A 126 -4.58 25.61 27.03
N PHE A 127 -4.80 24.35 26.68
CA PHE A 127 -3.86 23.58 25.87
C PHE A 127 -3.52 24.27 24.53
N PHE A 128 -4.50 24.85 23.84
CA PHE A 128 -4.30 25.46 22.51
C PHE A 128 -3.62 26.83 22.59
N GLU A 129 -3.85 27.58 23.67
CA GLU A 129 -3.11 28.80 23.97
C GLU A 129 -1.64 28.48 24.31
N PHE A 130 -1.42 27.48 25.16
CA PHE A 130 -0.07 27.02 25.51
C PHE A 130 0.68 26.49 24.27
N GLU A 131 0.02 25.69 23.44
CA GLU A 131 0.60 25.15 22.21
C GLU A 131 1.10 26.26 21.27
N ARG A 132 0.32 27.34 21.12
CA ARG A 132 0.73 28.50 20.29
C ARG A 132 2.01 29.15 20.80
N VAL A 133 2.14 29.31 22.11
CA VAL A 133 3.36 29.84 22.75
C VAL A 133 4.51 28.84 22.56
N TRP A 134 4.29 27.56 22.84
CA TRP A 134 5.30 26.51 22.74
C TRP A 134 5.87 26.38 21.32
N LYS A 135 5.02 26.42 20.29
CA LYS A 135 5.45 26.33 18.88
C LYS A 135 6.29 27.54 18.44
N THR A 136 6.11 28.70 19.08
CA THR A 136 6.84 29.93 18.75
C THR A 136 8.11 30.07 19.60
N ASP A 137 8.02 29.82 20.90
CA ASP A 137 9.12 29.87 21.86
C ASP A 137 8.89 28.86 23.01
N PRO A 138 9.48 27.65 22.91
CA PRO A 138 9.39 26.62 23.95
C PRO A 138 9.97 27.06 25.29
N LEU A 139 10.99 27.94 25.29
CA LEU A 139 11.63 28.42 26.51
C LEU A 139 10.71 29.41 27.24
N ALA A 140 10.02 30.29 26.51
CA ALA A 140 9.00 31.15 27.08
C ALA A 140 7.82 30.33 27.63
N ALA A 141 7.35 29.32 26.90
CA ALA A 141 6.27 28.44 27.34
C ALA A 141 6.61 27.70 28.66
N ALA A 142 7.85 27.20 28.78
CA ALA A 142 8.33 26.55 30.01
C ALA A 142 8.38 27.50 31.22
N ARG A 143 8.38 28.82 30.99
CA ARG A 143 8.41 29.86 32.03
C ARG A 143 7.01 30.35 32.43
N LEU A 144 5.94 29.94 31.75
CA LEU A 144 4.57 30.41 32.04
C LEU A 144 4.11 30.09 33.47
N SER A 145 4.63 29.04 34.11
CA SER A 145 4.34 28.75 35.53
C SER A 145 5.08 29.67 36.52
N TYR A 146 6.11 30.39 36.07
CA TYR A 146 6.98 31.24 36.87
C TYR A 146 6.69 32.73 36.67
N LEU A 147 6.28 33.14 35.46
CA LEU A 147 6.23 34.53 34.99
C LEU A 147 5.06 35.41 35.47
N GLU A 148 4.31 34.99 36.47
CA GLU A 148 3.39 35.90 37.19
C GLU A 148 4.02 36.54 38.42
N GLU A 149 5.31 36.33 38.62
CA GLU A 149 6.13 37.14 39.53
C GLU A 149 6.57 38.47 38.89
N THR A 150 6.31 38.69 37.61
CA THR A 150 6.56 39.97 36.91
C THR A 150 5.26 40.54 36.36
N LEU A 151 4.38 40.98 37.26
CA LEU A 151 3.37 42.00 36.94
C LEU A 151 3.99 43.41 36.71
N GLU A 152 5.30 43.48 36.50
CA GLU A 152 5.99 44.58 35.85
C GLU A 152 6.79 43.99 34.68
N GLY A 153 6.32 44.19 33.45
CA GLY A 153 7.11 43.88 32.25
C GLY A 153 8.39 44.71 32.19
N PRO A 154 9.32 44.43 31.26
CA PRO A 154 10.50 45.26 31.09
C PRO A 154 10.07 46.69 30.73
N LYS A 155 10.58 47.67 31.48
CA LYS A 155 10.51 49.10 31.13
C LYS A 155 11.34 49.40 29.89
#